data_AF-A0A7S3GNZ2-F1
#
_entry.id   AF-A0A7S3GNZ2-F1
#
_cell.length_a   1.000
_cell.length_b   1.000
_cell.length_c   1.000
_cell.angle_alpha   90.00
_cell.angle_beta   90.00
_cell.angle_gamma   90.00
#
_symmetry.space_group_name_H-M   'P 1'
#
loop_
_entity.id
_entity.type
_entity.pdbx_description
1 polymer ?
#
loop_
_entity_poly.entity_id
_entity_poly.type
_entity_poly.pdbx_seq_one_letter_code
_entity_poly.pdbx_strand_id
1 'polypeptide(L)'
;ARGLCVESKGAMCIFCPGVADIPLMAVKGDGGFGYDSTDLAAIYHRLFIMRADWIVYLTDLGQETHFHMIFDAAVQAGWHRPPVTRLDHMGFGVVQGEDKKRFKTRSGETVKLVDLLDE
;
A
#
# COMPACT_ATOMS: atom_id res chain seq x y z
N ALA A 1 2.42 -24.04 4.55
CA ALA A 1 1.70 -22.75 4.69
C ALA A 1 1.82 -22.28 6.13
N ARG A 2 2.03 -20.98 6.40
CA ARG A 2 2.30 -20.45 7.76
C ARG A 2 1.03 -20.13 8.60
N GLY A 3 -0.16 -20.47 8.12
CA GLY A 3 -1.42 -20.18 8.82
C GLY A 3 -1.79 -18.70 8.95
N LEU A 4 -1.02 -17.80 8.32
CA LEU A 4 -1.21 -16.34 8.38
C LEU A 4 -2.50 -15.87 7.69
N CYS A 5 -2.82 -16.49 6.55
CA CYS A 5 -4.00 -16.13 5.78
C CYS A 5 -5.17 -16.99 6.23
N VAL A 6 -6.22 -16.35 6.73
CA VAL A 6 -7.41 -16.99 7.30
C VAL A 6 -8.63 -16.63 6.49
N GLU A 7 -9.55 -17.58 6.35
CA GLU A 7 -10.81 -17.31 5.67
C GLU A 7 -11.71 -16.43 6.54
N SER A 8 -12.28 -15.38 5.96
CA SER A 8 -13.26 -14.50 6.60
C SER A 8 -14.30 -14.06 5.58
N LYS A 9 -15.57 -14.43 5.81
CA LYS A 9 -16.70 -14.11 4.92
C LYS A 9 -16.46 -14.52 3.45
N GLY A 10 -15.82 -15.67 3.25
CA GLY A 10 -15.48 -16.21 1.93
C GLY A 10 -14.21 -15.65 1.30
N ALA A 11 -13.62 -14.58 1.84
CA ALA A 11 -12.35 -14.02 1.38
C ALA A 11 -11.17 -14.56 2.21
N MET A 12 -9.97 -14.55 1.63
CA MET A 12 -8.74 -14.90 2.32
C MET A 12 -8.07 -13.63 2.85
N CYS A 13 -8.00 -13.50 4.16
CA CYS A 13 -7.63 -12.26 4.85
C CYS A 13 -6.37 -12.42 5.70
N ILE A 14 -5.64 -11.33 5.91
CA ILE A 14 -4.51 -11.22 6.85
C ILE A 14 -4.83 -10.10 7.84
N PHE A 15 -4.87 -10.43 9.13
CA PHE A 15 -5.20 -9.48 10.19
C PHE A 15 -3.94 -8.82 10.74
N CYS A 16 -3.97 -7.49 10.85
CA CYS A 16 -2.85 -6.67 11.33
C CYS A 16 -3.31 -5.79 12.50
N PRO A 17 -3.75 -6.37 13.64
CA PRO A 17 -4.41 -5.63 14.73
C PRO A 17 -3.52 -4.60 15.43
N GLY A 18 -2.19 -4.68 15.25
CA GLY A 18 -1.26 -3.65 15.72
C GLY A 18 -1.24 -2.38 14.86
N VAL A 19 -1.88 -2.41 13.68
CA VAL A 19 -1.89 -1.31 12.71
C VAL A 19 -3.30 -0.79 12.45
N ALA A 20 -4.26 -1.69 12.18
CA ALA A 20 -5.65 -1.32 11.90
C ALA A 20 -6.62 -2.47 12.22
N ASP A 21 -7.88 -2.11 12.48
CA ASP A 21 -8.96 -3.08 12.77
C ASP A 21 -9.50 -3.78 11.51
N ILE A 22 -9.15 -3.28 10.32
CA ILE A 22 -9.51 -3.88 9.04
C ILE A 22 -8.40 -4.84 8.58
N PRO A 23 -8.73 -6.01 8.00
CA PRO A 23 -7.73 -6.92 7.46
C PRO A 23 -7.32 -6.54 6.03
N LEU A 24 -6.15 -6.99 5.61
CA LEU A 24 -5.81 -7.10 4.19
C LEU A 24 -6.58 -8.27 3.58
N MET A 25 -7.11 -8.08 2.37
CA MET A 25 -7.81 -9.10 1.60
C MET A 25 -6.87 -9.66 0.51
N ALA A 26 -6.12 -10.70 0.85
CA ALA A 26 -5.17 -11.33 -0.06
C ALA A 26 -5.86 -11.96 -1.29
N VAL A 27 -7.04 -12.55 -1.10
CA VAL A 27 -7.91 -13.06 -2.18
C VAL A 27 -9.36 -12.72 -1.85
N LYS A 28 -10.08 -12.15 -2.82
CA LYS A 28 -11.51 -11.89 -2.70
C LYS A 28 -12.31 -13.19 -2.67
N GLY A 29 -13.55 -13.14 -2.20
CA GLY A 29 -14.40 -14.34 -2.11
C GLY A 29 -14.84 -14.92 -3.46
N ASP A 30 -14.74 -14.15 -4.54
CA ASP A 30 -14.92 -14.63 -5.91
C ASP A 30 -13.63 -15.22 -6.52
N GLY A 31 -12.55 -15.30 -5.73
CA GLY A 31 -11.22 -15.71 -6.19
C GLY A 31 -10.42 -14.60 -6.87
N GLY A 32 -10.96 -13.39 -6.98
CA GLY A 32 -10.29 -12.25 -7.59
C GLY A 32 -9.15 -11.67 -6.73
N PHE A 33 -8.23 -10.99 -7.38
CA PHE A 33 -7.12 -10.27 -6.74
C PHE A 33 -7.36 -8.76 -6.78
N GLY A 34 -6.86 -8.04 -5.77
CA GLY A 34 -6.98 -6.59 -5.63
C GLY A 34 -5.65 -5.93 -5.31
N TYR A 35 -5.70 -4.68 -4.82
CA TYR A 35 -4.51 -3.91 -4.47
C TYR A 35 -3.68 -4.57 -3.37
N ASP A 36 -4.34 -5.05 -2.30
CA ASP A 36 -3.70 -5.80 -1.22
C ASP A 36 -2.92 -7.00 -1.76
N SER A 37 -3.52 -7.77 -2.67
CA SER A 37 -2.89 -8.91 -3.33
C SER A 37 -1.63 -8.49 -4.10
N THR A 38 -1.72 -7.42 -4.89
CA THR A 38 -0.60 -6.94 -5.70
C THR A 38 0.52 -6.37 -4.85
N ASP A 39 0.22 -5.65 -3.76
CA ASP A 39 1.23 -5.08 -2.88
C ASP A 39 1.92 -6.15 -2.03
N LEU A 40 1.18 -7.17 -1.58
CA LEU A 40 1.76 -8.36 -0.92
C LEU A 40 2.71 -9.12 -1.85
N ALA A 41 2.35 -9.25 -3.14
CA ALA A 41 3.23 -9.86 -4.13
C ALA A 41 4.46 -8.98 -4.41
N ALA A 42 4.26 -7.66 -4.51
CA ALA A 42 5.32 -6.70 -4.82
C ALA A 42 6.38 -6.63 -3.70
N ILE A 43 5.96 -6.58 -2.43
CA ILE A 43 6.90 -6.57 -1.30
C ILE A 43 7.70 -7.87 -1.23
N TYR A 44 7.07 -9.03 -1.45
CA TYR A 44 7.77 -10.31 -1.54
C TYR A 44 8.80 -10.31 -2.65
N HIS A 45 8.41 -9.87 -3.85
CA HIS A 45 9.29 -9.80 -5.01
C HIS A 45 10.52 -8.91 -4.73
N ARG A 46 10.30 -7.73 -4.16
CA ARG A 46 11.37 -6.77 -3.85
C ARG A 46 12.35 -7.32 -2.80
N LEU A 47 11.84 -8.02 -1.79
CA LEU A 47 12.67 -8.59 -0.72
C LEU A 47 13.43 -9.86 -1.14
N PHE A 48 12.80 -10.78 -1.88
CA PHE A 48 13.39 -12.09 -2.17
C PHE A 48 14.00 -12.22 -3.56
N ILE A 49 13.39 -11.58 -4.56
CA ILE A 49 13.83 -11.69 -5.96
C ILE A 49 14.84 -10.58 -6.27
N MET A 50 14.47 -9.32 -5.99
CA MET A 50 15.38 -8.18 -6.17
C MET A 50 16.42 -8.10 -5.05
N ARG A 51 16.16 -8.73 -3.90
CA ARG A 51 17.04 -8.72 -2.72
C ARG A 51 17.37 -7.30 -2.25
N ALA A 52 16.38 -6.42 -2.27
CA ALA A 52 16.56 -5.05 -1.80
C ALA A 52 16.74 -5.02 -0.28
N ASP A 53 17.79 -4.34 0.18
CA ASP A 53 18.03 -4.10 1.61
C ASP A 53 17.12 -2.98 2.15
N TRP A 54 16.78 -2.01 1.30
CA TRP A 54 15.89 -0.89 1.63
C TRP A 54 14.88 -0.64 0.52
N ILE A 55 13.60 -0.58 0.87
CA ILE A 55 12.49 -0.28 -0.04
C ILE A 55 11.74 0.94 0.52
N VAL A 56 11.59 1.97 -0.31
CA VAL A 56 10.83 3.19 0.01
C VAL A 56 9.59 3.26 -0.86
N TYR A 57 8.44 3.40 -0.23
CA TYR A 57 7.14 3.59 -0.87
C TYR A 57 6.75 5.07 -0.82
N LEU A 58 6.87 5.77 -1.95
CA LEU A 58 6.49 7.19 -2.07
C LEU A 58 5.06 7.29 -2.61
N THR A 59 4.08 7.49 -1.74
CA THR A 59 2.66 7.62 -2.10
C THR A 59 1.97 8.70 -1.28
N ASP A 60 0.70 9.00 -1.53
CA ASP A 60 -0.03 9.95 -0.71
C ASP A 60 -0.17 9.47 0.74
N LEU A 61 -0.21 10.41 1.69
CA LEU A 61 -0.38 10.10 3.12
C LEU A 61 -1.67 9.33 3.43
N GLY A 62 -2.69 9.38 2.57
CA GLY A 62 -3.92 8.60 2.74
C GLY A 62 -3.71 7.09 2.62
N GLN A 63 -2.56 6.64 2.08
CA GLN A 63 -2.20 5.23 1.93
C GLN A 63 -1.28 4.72 3.05
N GLU A 64 -0.91 5.56 4.03
CA GLU A 64 0.02 5.20 5.09
C GLU A 64 -0.42 3.93 5.85
N THR A 65 -1.66 3.90 6.31
CA THR A 65 -2.22 2.74 7.04
C THR A 65 -2.14 1.46 6.21
N HIS A 66 -2.46 1.53 4.91
CA HIS A 66 -2.40 0.39 4.00
C HIS A 66 -0.97 -0.15 3.89
N PHE A 67 0.02 0.71 3.66
CA PHE A 67 1.42 0.26 3.57
C PHE A 67 1.95 -0.31 4.89
N HIS A 68 1.58 0.27 6.03
CA HIS A 68 1.95 -0.28 7.34
C HIS A 68 1.30 -1.66 7.58
N MET A 69 0.08 -1.91 7.10
CA MET A 69 -0.51 -3.25 7.14
C MET A 69 0.26 -4.23 6.24
N ILE A 70 0.69 -3.80 5.06
CA ILE A 70 1.54 -4.62 4.17
C ILE A 70 2.89 -4.95 4.82
N PHE A 71 3.50 -3.99 5.51
CA PHE A 71 4.77 -4.19 6.22
C PHE A 71 4.61 -5.15 7.40
N ASP A 72 3.54 -4.98 8.19
CA ASP A 72 3.22 -5.89 9.30
C ASP A 72 2.96 -7.32 8.78
N ALA A 73 2.17 -7.47 7.72
CA ALA A 73 1.96 -8.76 7.06
C ALA A 73 3.28 -9.38 6.57
N ALA A 74 4.22 -8.58 6.04
CA ALA A 74 5.55 -9.06 5.65
C ALA A 74 6.41 -9.50 6.86
N VAL A 75 6.28 -8.84 8.02
CA VAL A 75 6.92 -9.29 9.27
C VAL A 75 6.31 -10.61 9.74
N GLN A 76 4.97 -10.71 9.80
CA GLN A 76 4.27 -11.93 10.18
C GLN A 76 4.61 -13.10 9.24
N ALA A 77 4.74 -12.84 7.95
CA ALA A 77 5.18 -13.81 6.94
C ALA A 77 6.70 -14.12 7.01
N GLY A 78 7.45 -13.43 7.87
CA GLY A 78 8.90 -13.52 8.06
C GLY A 78 9.71 -13.16 6.82
N TRP A 79 9.13 -12.33 5.94
CA TRP A 79 9.72 -11.76 4.74
C TRP A 79 10.57 -10.54 5.07
N HIS A 80 10.03 -9.66 5.89
CA HIS A 80 10.71 -8.48 6.40
C HIS A 80 11.27 -8.76 7.80
N ARG A 81 12.53 -8.40 8.03
CA ARG A 81 13.21 -8.62 9.32
C ARG A 81 14.07 -7.41 9.67
N PRO A 82 13.55 -6.41 10.37
CA PRO A 82 14.38 -5.33 10.89
C PRO A 82 15.46 -5.86 11.85
N PRO A 83 16.68 -5.29 11.86
CA PRO A 83 17.17 -4.23 10.98
C PRO A 83 17.78 -4.74 9.66
N VAL A 84 17.68 -6.04 9.35
CA VAL A 84 18.30 -6.67 8.16
C VAL A 84 17.75 -6.07 6.87
N THR A 85 16.42 -5.89 6.80
CA THR A 85 15.78 -5.15 5.71
C THR A 85 15.05 -3.95 6.29
N ARG A 86 14.91 -2.89 5.49
CA ARG A 86 14.24 -1.64 5.85
C ARG A 86 13.09 -1.37 4.88
N LEU A 87 11.92 -1.05 5.41
CA LEU A 87 10.74 -0.64 4.66
C LEU A 87 10.27 0.69 5.20
N ASP A 88 10.16 1.70 4.34
CA ASP A 88 9.61 3.00 4.73
C ASP A 88 8.46 3.38 3.80
N HIS A 89 7.40 3.93 4.40
CA HIS A 89 6.42 4.73 3.68
C HIS A 89 6.84 6.19 3.79
N MET A 90 7.08 6.82 2.64
CA MET A 90 7.38 8.25 2.54
C MET A 90 6.16 8.95 1.96
N GLY A 91 5.24 9.36 2.83
CA GLY A 91 4.01 10.02 2.43
C GLY A 91 4.22 11.44 1.91
N PHE A 92 3.48 11.84 0.88
CA PHE A 92 3.31 13.25 0.49
C PHE A 92 1.88 13.74 0.75
N GLY A 93 1.74 15.03 1.03
CA GLY A 93 0.45 15.68 1.29
C GLY A 93 -0.41 15.88 0.03
N VAL A 94 -1.64 16.36 0.21
CA VAL A 94 -2.51 16.66 -0.93
C VAL A 94 -2.08 17.95 -1.65
N VAL A 95 -2.18 17.95 -2.98
CA VAL A 95 -2.00 19.17 -3.77
C VAL A 95 -3.26 20.02 -3.64
N GLN A 96 -3.09 21.26 -3.18
CA GLN A 96 -4.17 22.23 -2.98
C GLN A 96 -4.13 23.34 -4.02
N GLY A 97 -5.30 23.82 -4.44
CA GLY A 97 -5.42 25.07 -5.20
C GLY A 97 -5.32 26.30 -4.30
N GLU A 98 -5.35 27.49 -4.91
CA GLU A 98 -5.33 28.77 -4.19
C GLU A 98 -6.50 28.91 -3.19
N ASP A 99 -7.62 28.22 -3.45
CA ASP A 99 -8.80 28.15 -2.60
C ASP A 99 -8.64 27.20 -1.39
N LYS A 100 -7.45 26.63 -1.18
CA LYS A 100 -7.10 25.62 -0.17
C LYS A 100 -7.91 24.32 -0.26
N LYS A 101 -8.64 24.09 -1.35
CA LYS A 101 -9.30 22.81 -1.63
C LYS A 101 -8.41 21.95 -2.51
N ARG A 102 -8.79 20.68 -2.71
CA ARG A 102 -8.06 19.78 -3.63
C ARG A 102 -7.92 20.45 -4.99
N PHE A 103 -6.69 20.46 -5.50
CA PHE A 103 -6.38 21.01 -6.81
C PHE A 103 -7.23 20.34 -7.89
N LYS A 104 -8.05 21.14 -8.58
CA LYS A 104 -8.95 20.73 -9.65
C LYS A 104 -8.99 21.83 -10.69
N THR A 105 -9.30 21.48 -11.94
CA THR A 105 -9.59 22.49 -12.96
C THR A 105 -10.80 23.33 -12.54
N ARG A 106 -10.98 24.51 -13.17
CA ARG A 106 -12.22 25.32 -12.99
C ARG A 106 -13.50 24.54 -13.36
N SER A 107 -13.40 23.49 -14.20
CA SER A 107 -14.50 22.57 -14.53
C SER A 107 -14.72 21.44 -13.50
N GLY A 108 -13.82 21.27 -12.53
CA GLY A 108 -13.86 20.21 -11.52
C GLY A 108 -13.19 18.90 -11.94
N GLU A 109 -12.58 18.87 -13.13
CA GLU A 109 -11.83 17.75 -13.69
C GLU A 109 -10.37 17.71 -13.16
N THR A 110 -9.70 16.59 -13.36
CA THR A 110 -8.27 16.45 -13.00
C THR A 110 -7.42 17.20 -14.02
N VAL A 111 -6.53 18.08 -13.56
CA VAL A 111 -5.58 18.80 -14.43
C VAL A 111 -4.60 17.78 -15.03
N LYS A 112 -4.41 17.82 -16.34
CA LYS A 112 -3.40 16.95 -16.97
C LYS A 112 -2.01 17.51 -16.67
N LEU A 113 -1.06 16.62 -16.38
CA LEU A 113 0.30 17.04 -16.07
C LEU A 113 0.96 17.81 -17.24
N VAL A 114 0.64 17.46 -18.49
CA VAL A 114 1.14 18.17 -19.68
C VAL A 114 0.69 19.63 -19.68
N ASP A 115 -0.58 19.90 -19.39
CA ASP A 115 -1.12 21.26 -19.36
C ASP A 115 -0.44 22.10 -18.26
N LEU A 116 -0.05 21.48 -17.14
CA LEU A 116 0.68 22.15 -16.06
C LEU A 116 2.15 22.47 -16.41
N LEU A 117 2.78 21.66 -17.28
CA LEU A 117 4.17 21.88 -17.69
C LEU A 117 4.29 22.97 -18.76
N ASP A 118 3.21 23.22 -19.51
CA ASP A 118 3.14 24.24 -20.56
C ASP A 118 2.73 25.64 -20.05
N GLU A 119 2.26 25.75 -18.80
CA GLU A 119 2.01 27.03 -18.09
C GLU A 119 3.29 27.67 -17.55
#